data_AF-A0A7K9FLD0-F1
#
_entry.id   AF-A0A7K9FLD0-F1
#
_cell.length_a   1.000
_cell.length_b   1.000
_cell.length_c   1.000
_cell.angle_alpha   90.00
_cell.angle_beta   90.00
_cell.angle_gamma   90.00
#
_symmetry.space_group_name_H-M   'P 1'
#
loop_
_entity.id
_entity.type
_entity.pdbx_description
1 polymer ?
#
loop_
_entity_poly.entity_id
_entity_poly.type
_entity_poly.pdbx_seq_one_letter_code
_entity_poly.pdbx_strand_id
1 'polypeptide(L)'
;YARDYVVEGEPYAGYDRHNAEVAAFHLDRILGFRRAPLVVGRFVNLRTEIKPVATEQLLGTFMTVGNNTCFYGKCYYCRETEPACADGDIMEGSVTLWLPDVWPLQKHRHPWGRTYREGKLARWEYDESYCDAVKKTSPYDSGPRLLDIIDTAIFDYLIGNADRHHYESFQDDEGASMLILLDNAKSFGNPALDERSILAPLYQCCIIRVSTWNRLNYLKNGVLKSALKTAMSHDPISPVLSDPHLDALDQRLLSILATVKQCTDQFGPDVVLVEDRMTLSHL
;
A
#
# COMPACT_ATOMS: atom_id res chain seq x y z
N TYR A 1 -2.08 2.87 -16.81
CA TYR A 1 -2.68 1.70 -17.48
C TYR A 1 -4.21 1.80 -17.47
N ALA A 2 -4.91 1.03 -18.30
CA ALA A 2 -6.36 0.87 -18.20
C ALA A 2 -6.76 0.13 -16.91
N ARG A 3 -8.02 0.24 -16.48
CA ARG A 3 -8.52 -0.36 -15.22
C ARG A 3 -8.54 -1.89 -15.21
N ASP A 4 -8.56 -2.51 -16.38
CA ASP A 4 -8.58 -3.96 -16.62
C ASP A 4 -7.19 -4.51 -17.00
N TYR A 5 -6.17 -3.66 -17.04
CA TYR A 5 -4.81 -4.09 -17.32
C TYR A 5 -4.28 -4.98 -16.19
N VAL A 6 -3.81 -6.17 -16.56
CA VAL A 6 -3.20 -7.12 -15.63
C VAL A 6 -1.68 -7.00 -15.73
N VAL A 7 -1.03 -6.78 -14.59
CA VAL A 7 0.42 -6.78 -14.45
C VAL A 7 0.89 -8.22 -14.29
N GLU A 8 1.78 -8.64 -15.17
CA GLU A 8 2.42 -9.96 -15.17
C GLU A 8 3.90 -9.86 -14.76
N GLY A 9 4.51 -11.02 -14.45
CA GLY A 9 5.91 -11.12 -14.06
C GLY A 9 6.11 -11.06 -12.54
N GLU A 10 7.19 -10.42 -12.12
CA GLU A 10 7.54 -10.30 -10.70
C GLU A 10 6.46 -9.55 -9.90
N PRO A 11 6.23 -9.87 -8.61
CA PRO A 11 5.20 -9.22 -7.80
C PRO A 11 5.29 -7.68 -7.69
N TYR A 12 6.46 -7.10 -7.97
CA TYR A 12 6.74 -5.65 -7.91
C TYR A 12 6.89 -5.00 -9.31
N ALA A 13 6.50 -5.70 -10.37
CA ALA A 13 6.61 -5.26 -11.75
C ALA A 13 5.59 -4.16 -12.12
N GLY A 14 5.82 -3.56 -13.30
CA GLY A 14 4.97 -2.54 -13.90
C GLY A 14 5.17 -1.14 -13.31
N TYR A 15 4.52 -0.17 -13.95
CA TYR A 15 4.46 1.20 -13.44
C TYR A 15 3.50 1.35 -12.26
N ASP A 16 3.72 2.41 -11.51
CA ASP A 16 2.79 2.96 -10.53
C ASP A 16 1.42 3.21 -11.17
N ARG A 17 0.36 2.84 -10.43
CA ARG A 17 -1.03 2.93 -10.87
C ARG A 17 -1.74 3.98 -10.02
N HIS A 18 -2.14 5.08 -10.65
CA HIS A 18 -2.77 6.21 -9.96
C HIS A 18 -4.08 5.81 -9.25
N ASN A 19 -4.86 4.92 -9.85
CA ASN A 19 -6.08 4.39 -9.27
C ASN A 19 -5.80 3.52 -8.03
N ALA A 20 -4.62 2.91 -7.92
CA ALA A 20 -4.22 2.14 -6.76
C ALA A 20 -3.99 3.04 -5.53
N GLU A 21 -3.43 4.24 -5.70
CA GLU A 21 -3.28 5.21 -4.59
C GLU A 21 -4.64 5.67 -4.04
N VAL A 22 -5.59 5.98 -4.94
CA VAL A 22 -6.96 6.35 -4.55
C VAL A 22 -7.62 5.21 -3.77
N ALA A 23 -7.57 3.99 -4.30
CA ALA A 23 -8.17 2.82 -3.67
C ALA A 23 -7.52 2.49 -2.31
N ALA A 24 -6.19 2.59 -2.23
CA ALA A 24 -5.41 2.36 -1.02
C ALA A 24 -5.80 3.34 0.11
N PHE A 25 -5.95 4.63 -0.21
CA PHE A 25 -6.43 5.64 0.74
C PHE A 25 -7.83 5.30 1.29
N HIS A 26 -8.77 4.95 0.42
CA HIS A 26 -10.12 4.58 0.86
C HIS A 26 -10.12 3.30 1.70
N LEU A 27 -9.32 2.30 1.33
CA LEU A 27 -9.17 1.06 2.08
C LEU A 27 -8.56 1.30 3.46
N ASP A 28 -7.53 2.13 3.58
CA ASP A 28 -6.90 2.52 4.85
C ASP A 28 -7.94 3.10 5.83
N ARG A 29 -8.84 3.97 5.35
CA ARG A 29 -9.96 4.49 6.12
C ARG A 29 -10.98 3.42 6.51
N ILE A 30 -11.29 2.49 5.59
CA ILE A 30 -12.22 1.38 5.83
C ILE A 30 -11.64 0.34 6.79
N LEU A 31 -10.32 0.18 6.87
CA LEU A 31 -9.67 -0.65 7.88
C LEU A 31 -9.48 0.08 9.21
N GLY A 32 -9.76 1.39 9.25
CA GLY A 32 -9.64 2.20 10.46
C GLY A 32 -8.20 2.52 10.85
N PHE A 33 -7.24 2.24 9.97
CA PHE A 33 -5.82 2.51 10.18
C PHE A 33 -5.54 4.03 10.18
N ARG A 34 -6.05 4.76 9.18
CA ARG A 34 -5.87 6.23 9.04
C ARG A 34 -4.39 6.62 8.97
N ARG A 35 -3.61 5.84 8.22
CA ARG A 35 -2.15 5.98 8.06
C ARG A 35 -1.74 6.43 6.67
N ALA A 36 -2.68 6.46 5.71
CA ALA A 36 -2.42 6.94 4.36
C ALA A 36 -2.77 8.44 4.22
N PRO A 37 -2.00 9.22 3.43
CA PRO A 37 -2.36 10.61 3.12
C PRO A 37 -3.67 10.68 2.32
N LEU A 38 -4.26 11.87 2.25
CA LEU A 38 -5.45 12.10 1.43
C LEU A 38 -5.08 11.98 -0.05
N VAL A 39 -5.84 11.17 -0.79
CA VAL A 39 -5.68 10.99 -2.24
C VAL A 39 -7.01 11.17 -2.93
N VAL A 40 -7.02 11.87 -4.07
CA VAL A 40 -8.19 12.03 -4.94
C VAL A 40 -7.81 11.83 -6.40
N GLY A 41 -8.70 11.22 -7.18
CA GLY A 41 -8.58 11.18 -8.63
C GLY A 41 -8.90 12.53 -9.27
N ARG A 42 -8.19 12.89 -10.34
CA ARG A 42 -8.46 14.13 -11.09
C ARG A 42 -8.13 13.98 -12.57
N PHE A 43 -8.98 14.58 -13.41
CA PHE A 43 -8.67 14.87 -14.81
C PHE A 43 -8.05 16.26 -14.92
N VAL A 44 -6.90 16.35 -15.58
CA VAL A 44 -6.13 17.59 -15.75
C VAL A 44 -5.87 17.82 -17.22
N ASN A 45 -6.13 19.04 -17.69
CA ASN A 45 -5.74 19.46 -19.03
C ASN A 45 -4.26 19.84 -19.05
N LEU A 46 -3.42 19.02 -19.69
CA LEU A 46 -1.98 19.24 -19.73
C LEU A 46 -1.59 20.55 -20.41
N ARG A 47 -2.36 20.99 -21.41
CA ARG A 47 -2.07 22.22 -22.17
C ARG A 47 -2.38 23.48 -21.39
N THR A 48 -3.46 23.49 -20.61
CA THR A 48 -3.95 24.70 -19.94
C THR A 48 -3.60 24.75 -18.45
N GLU A 49 -3.46 23.60 -17.79
CA GLU A 49 -3.23 23.54 -16.33
C GLU A 49 -1.79 23.18 -15.96
N ILE A 50 -1.07 22.39 -16.79
CA ILE A 50 0.30 21.94 -16.47
C ILE A 50 1.37 22.75 -17.22
N LYS A 51 1.36 22.72 -18.56
CA LYS A 51 2.41 23.35 -19.38
C LYS A 51 2.65 24.84 -19.05
N PRO A 52 1.63 25.69 -18.82
CA PRO A 52 1.86 27.11 -18.56
C PRO A 52 2.59 27.42 -17.25
N VAL A 53 2.58 26.47 -16.30
CA VAL A 53 3.16 26.63 -14.95
C VAL A 53 4.27 25.61 -14.65
N ALA A 54 4.60 24.77 -15.62
CA ALA A 54 5.62 23.74 -15.48
C ALA A 54 7.03 24.34 -15.48
N THR A 55 7.95 23.71 -14.74
CA THR A 55 9.38 24.05 -14.79
C THR A 55 9.97 23.76 -16.16
N GLU A 56 11.06 24.43 -16.52
CA GLU A 56 11.78 24.17 -17.79
C GLU A 56 12.20 22.70 -17.92
N GLN A 57 12.59 22.07 -16.81
CA GLN A 57 12.99 20.67 -16.77
C GLN A 57 11.85 19.74 -17.19
N LEU A 58 10.62 19.96 -16.71
CA LEU A 58 9.45 19.18 -17.10
C LEU A 58 9.01 19.53 -18.53
N LEU A 59 8.99 20.83 -18.87
CA LEU A 59 8.61 21.32 -20.19
C LEU A 59 9.45 20.70 -21.32
N GLY A 60 10.76 20.55 -21.11
CA GLY A 60 11.68 19.91 -22.06
C GLY A 60 11.45 18.41 -22.29
N THR A 61 10.46 17.80 -21.61
CA THR A 61 10.09 16.39 -21.78
C THR A 61 8.75 16.18 -22.47
N PHE A 62 8.02 17.26 -22.76
CA PHE A 62 6.75 17.17 -23.48
C PHE A 62 6.98 16.83 -24.95
N MET A 63 6.13 15.94 -25.46
CA MET A 63 6.12 15.50 -26.85
C MET A 63 4.69 15.24 -27.31
N THR A 64 4.50 15.11 -28.61
CA THR A 64 3.22 14.70 -29.19
C THR A 64 3.34 13.30 -29.76
N VAL A 65 2.47 12.39 -29.34
CA VAL A 65 2.38 11.03 -29.89
C VAL A 65 1.01 10.86 -30.51
N GLY A 66 0.96 10.78 -31.85
CA GLY A 66 -0.31 10.84 -32.59
C GLY A 66 -1.03 12.17 -32.35
N ASN A 67 -2.23 12.12 -31.77
CA ASN A 67 -3.02 13.31 -31.40
C ASN A 67 -2.94 13.65 -29.91
N ASN A 68 -2.11 12.94 -29.14
CA ASN A 68 -2.07 13.05 -27.69
C ASN A 68 -0.87 13.88 -27.21
N THR A 69 -1.11 14.74 -26.23
CA THR A 69 -0.06 15.41 -25.47
C THR A 69 0.52 14.44 -24.45
N CYS A 70 1.83 14.22 -24.52
CA CYS A 70 2.55 13.29 -23.63
C CYS A 70 3.77 13.96 -22.99
N PHE A 71 4.27 13.36 -21.92
CA PHE A 71 5.57 13.70 -21.35
C PHE A 71 6.19 12.46 -20.71
N TYR A 72 7.53 12.40 -20.67
CA TYR A 72 8.25 11.30 -20.03
C TYR A 72 8.93 11.69 -18.70
N GLY A 73 9.01 12.99 -18.38
CA GLY A 73 9.58 13.48 -17.13
C GLY A 73 11.10 13.24 -16.98
N LYS A 74 11.64 13.55 -15.80
CA LYS A 74 13.06 13.30 -15.46
C LYS A 74 13.14 12.53 -14.15
N CYS A 75 13.43 11.24 -14.27
CA CYS A 75 13.64 10.30 -13.17
C CYS A 75 14.61 9.20 -13.61
N TYR A 76 15.06 8.35 -12.68
CA TYR A 76 16.06 7.32 -12.95
C TYR A 76 15.68 6.39 -14.14
N TYR A 77 14.40 5.99 -14.19
CA TYR A 77 13.84 5.11 -15.22
C TYR A 77 13.07 5.83 -16.34
N CYS A 78 12.97 7.16 -16.30
CA CYS A 78 12.20 7.91 -17.30
C CYS A 78 12.93 7.90 -18.65
N ARG A 79 12.20 7.57 -19.73
CA ARG A 79 12.70 7.46 -21.11
C ARG A 79 11.68 8.02 -22.09
N GLU A 80 12.15 8.63 -23.17
CA GLU A 80 11.29 9.14 -24.25
C GLU A 80 10.45 8.04 -24.92
N THR A 81 10.92 6.78 -24.87
CA THR A 81 10.20 5.61 -25.39
C THR A 81 9.05 5.14 -24.50
N GLU A 82 8.95 5.64 -23.27
CA GLU A 82 7.94 5.22 -22.28
C GLU A 82 7.19 6.44 -21.69
N PRO A 83 6.57 7.29 -22.53
CA PRO A 83 5.91 8.50 -22.04
C PRO A 83 4.56 8.20 -21.40
N ALA A 84 4.13 9.05 -20.47
CA ALA A 84 2.75 9.14 -20.03
C ALA A 84 1.98 10.03 -21.02
N CYS A 85 0.91 9.51 -21.62
CA CYS A 85 0.10 10.21 -22.62
C CYS A 85 -1.31 10.49 -22.12
N ALA A 86 -1.80 11.70 -22.37
CA ALA A 86 -3.20 12.08 -22.21
C ALA A 86 -4.09 11.45 -23.29
N ASP A 87 -5.41 11.52 -23.11
CA ASP A 87 -6.38 11.41 -24.21
C ASP A 87 -6.63 12.81 -24.78
N GLY A 88 -6.10 13.07 -25.97
CA GLY A 88 -5.94 14.43 -26.49
C GLY A 88 -5.04 15.27 -25.56
N ASP A 89 -5.64 16.18 -24.80
CA ASP A 89 -4.95 17.00 -23.80
C ASP A 89 -5.36 16.67 -22.35
N ILE A 90 -6.34 15.78 -22.14
CA ILE A 90 -6.87 15.45 -20.80
C ILE A 90 -6.18 14.21 -20.26
N MET A 91 -5.48 14.36 -19.13
CA MET A 91 -4.81 13.28 -18.42
C MET A 91 -5.54 12.99 -17.11
N GLU A 92 -5.90 11.74 -16.91
CA GLU A 92 -6.35 11.23 -15.62
C GLU A 92 -5.15 10.90 -14.72
N GLY A 93 -5.22 11.26 -13.43
CA GLY A 93 -4.19 10.94 -12.45
C GLY A 93 -4.71 10.96 -11.02
N SER A 94 -3.83 10.70 -10.06
CA SER A 94 -4.09 10.85 -8.63
C SER A 94 -3.36 12.07 -8.10
N VAL A 95 -3.98 12.76 -7.14
CA VAL A 95 -3.38 13.89 -6.42
C VAL A 95 -3.31 13.52 -4.95
N THR A 96 -2.08 13.42 -4.44
CA THR A 96 -1.80 13.08 -3.05
C THR A 96 -1.41 14.33 -2.28
N LEU A 97 -2.06 14.57 -1.14
CA LEU A 97 -1.74 15.68 -0.26
C LEU A 97 -0.36 15.46 0.37
N TRP A 98 0.53 16.44 0.23
CA TRP A 98 1.81 16.43 0.92
C TRP A 98 1.60 16.52 2.43
N LEU A 99 2.42 15.78 3.17
CA LEU A 99 2.49 15.95 4.61
C LEU A 99 3.12 17.31 4.94
N PRO A 100 2.64 18.01 5.98
CA PRO A 100 3.23 19.27 6.42
C PRO A 100 4.72 19.13 6.76
N ASP A 101 5.54 20.12 6.40
CA ASP A 101 6.98 20.14 6.69
C ASP A 101 7.30 20.05 8.20
N VAL A 102 6.35 20.44 9.06
CA VAL A 102 6.45 20.32 10.51
C VAL A 102 6.38 18.88 11.03
N TRP A 103 6.06 17.91 10.17
CA TRP A 103 6.02 16.48 10.47
C TRP A 103 7.08 15.73 9.68
N PRO A 104 8.37 15.90 10.03
CA PRO A 104 9.45 15.27 9.29
C PRO A 104 9.37 13.74 9.38
N LEU A 105 9.70 13.08 8.28
CA LEU A 105 9.64 11.63 8.16
C LEU A 105 11.00 10.99 8.39
N GLN A 106 10.99 9.83 9.06
CA GLN A 106 12.12 8.93 9.15
C GLN A 106 11.86 7.70 8.27
N LYS A 107 12.82 7.42 7.38
CA LYS A 107 12.77 6.23 6.52
C LYS A 107 13.46 5.05 7.19
N HIS A 108 12.78 3.91 7.20
CA HIS A 108 13.26 2.66 7.79
C HIS A 108 13.31 1.57 6.72
N ARG A 109 14.32 0.70 6.79
CA ARG A 109 14.35 -0.51 5.95
C ARG A 109 13.35 -1.53 6.48
N HIS A 110 12.51 -2.06 5.60
CA HIS A 110 11.53 -3.07 5.99
C HIS A 110 12.24 -4.41 6.31
N PRO A 111 11.99 -5.06 7.47
CA PRO A 111 12.65 -6.32 7.81
C PRO A 111 12.33 -7.44 6.81
N TRP A 112 11.08 -7.47 6.32
CA TRP A 112 10.63 -8.36 5.25
C TRP A 112 10.84 -7.78 3.83
N GLY A 113 11.76 -6.83 3.66
CA GLY A 113 12.09 -6.30 2.34
C GLY A 113 12.69 -7.38 1.44
N ARG A 114 12.27 -7.41 0.17
CA ARG A 114 12.82 -8.31 -0.86
C ARG A 114 14.25 -7.91 -1.25
N THR A 115 14.95 -8.82 -1.94
CA THR A 115 16.32 -8.57 -2.42
C THR A 115 16.39 -7.83 -3.76
N TYR A 116 15.32 -7.91 -4.57
CA TYR A 116 15.26 -7.39 -5.94
C TYR A 116 16.38 -7.92 -6.84
N ARG A 117 16.88 -9.12 -6.53
CA ARG A 117 17.96 -9.77 -7.28
C ARG A 117 17.54 -11.19 -7.62
N GLU A 118 17.52 -11.48 -8.91
CA GLU A 118 17.21 -12.81 -9.43
C GLU A 118 18.11 -13.87 -8.77
N GLY A 119 17.50 -14.97 -8.35
CA GLY A 119 18.19 -16.09 -7.69
C GLY A 119 18.70 -15.82 -6.27
N LYS A 120 18.44 -14.64 -5.68
CA LYS A 120 18.86 -14.32 -4.31
C LYS A 120 17.66 -14.21 -3.37
N LEU A 121 17.52 -15.19 -2.48
CA LEU A 121 16.50 -15.16 -1.44
C LEU A 121 16.85 -14.17 -0.32
N ALA A 122 15.84 -13.52 0.24
CA ALA A 122 15.94 -12.78 1.48
C ALA A 122 15.95 -13.74 2.67
N ARG A 123 16.53 -13.34 3.80
CA ARG A 123 16.62 -14.22 4.99
C ARG A 123 15.26 -14.74 5.45
N TRP A 124 14.25 -13.87 5.44
CA TRP A 124 12.89 -14.21 5.86
C TRP A 124 12.19 -15.23 4.95
N GLU A 125 12.70 -15.48 3.73
CA GLU A 125 12.13 -16.44 2.78
C GLU A 125 12.53 -17.89 3.09
N TYR A 126 13.62 -18.11 3.84
CA TYR A 126 14.12 -19.46 4.16
C TYR A 126 14.35 -19.72 5.66
N ASP A 127 14.36 -18.69 6.50
CA ASP A 127 14.50 -18.82 7.95
C ASP A 127 13.10 -18.80 8.60
N GLU A 128 12.58 -19.98 8.97
CA GLU A 128 11.26 -20.11 9.63
C GLU A 128 11.22 -19.39 10.99
N SER A 129 12.37 -19.19 11.63
CA SER A 129 12.51 -18.47 12.91
C SER A 129 12.84 -16.98 12.74
N TYR A 130 12.73 -16.43 11.52
CA TYR A 130 13.16 -15.07 11.22
C TYR A 130 12.50 -14.03 12.14
N CYS A 131 11.20 -14.15 12.43
CA CYS A 131 10.52 -13.18 13.30
C CYS A 131 11.05 -13.21 14.74
N ASP A 132 11.56 -14.34 15.26
CA ASP A 132 12.14 -14.39 16.61
C ASP A 132 13.41 -13.54 16.73
N ALA A 133 14.16 -13.40 15.63
CA ALA A 133 15.28 -12.48 15.57
C ALA A 133 14.81 -11.02 15.46
N VAL A 134 13.76 -10.76 14.67
CA VAL A 134 13.17 -9.42 14.54
C VAL A 134 12.63 -8.92 15.88
N LYS A 135 11.89 -9.74 16.63
CA LYS A 135 11.34 -9.45 17.97
C LYS A 135 12.40 -9.09 19.02
N LYS A 136 13.69 -9.31 18.74
CA LYS A 136 14.83 -8.99 19.64
C LYS A 136 15.65 -7.79 19.14
N THR A 137 15.21 -7.12 18.08
CA THR A 137 15.95 -6.06 17.40
C THR A 137 15.17 -4.77 17.48
N SER A 138 15.74 -3.71 18.05
CA SER A 138 15.17 -2.36 18.02
C SER A 138 14.95 -1.87 16.57
N PRO A 139 13.84 -1.17 16.27
CA PRO A 139 12.75 -0.75 17.16
C PRO A 139 11.58 -1.76 17.28
N TYR A 140 11.78 -3.04 16.94
CA TYR A 140 10.73 -4.07 16.88
C TYR A 140 10.59 -4.89 18.17
N ASP A 141 11.54 -4.73 19.10
CA ASP A 141 11.60 -5.39 20.40
C ASP A 141 10.70 -4.75 21.46
N SER A 142 10.15 -3.57 21.16
CA SER A 142 9.29 -2.82 22.07
C SER A 142 8.36 -1.88 21.28
N GLY A 143 7.36 -1.32 21.98
CA GLY A 143 6.43 -0.35 21.40
C GLY A 143 5.52 -0.92 20.30
N PRO A 144 4.92 -0.05 19.46
CA PRO A 144 3.90 -0.45 18.49
C PRO A 144 4.49 -0.96 17.17
N ARG A 145 5.79 -0.81 16.93
CA ARG A 145 6.36 -0.88 15.57
C ARG A 145 6.19 -2.24 14.89
N LEU A 146 6.37 -3.34 15.61
CA LEU A 146 6.19 -4.67 15.02
C LEU A 146 4.71 -4.93 14.65
N LEU A 147 3.78 -4.51 15.50
CA LEU A 147 2.34 -4.61 15.20
C LEU A 147 1.96 -3.68 14.03
N ASP A 148 2.58 -2.50 13.91
CA ASP A 148 2.40 -1.61 12.76
C ASP A 148 2.84 -2.26 11.46
N ILE A 149 3.97 -2.98 11.46
CA ILE A 149 4.42 -3.76 10.32
C ILE A 149 3.40 -4.85 9.98
N ILE A 150 2.81 -5.51 10.96
CA ILE A 150 1.83 -6.58 10.72
C ILE A 150 0.52 -6.03 10.15
N ASP A 151 0.01 -4.92 10.70
CA ASP A 151 -1.13 -4.20 10.12
C ASP A 151 -0.85 -3.77 8.68
N THR A 152 0.37 -3.30 8.42
CA THR A 152 0.83 -2.88 7.09
C THR A 152 0.92 -4.07 6.14
N ALA A 153 1.40 -5.22 6.59
CA ALA A 153 1.44 -6.45 5.80
C ALA A 153 0.04 -6.96 5.45
N ILE A 154 -0.92 -6.82 6.38
CA ILE A 154 -2.34 -7.11 6.14
C ILE A 154 -2.89 -6.16 5.06
N PHE A 155 -2.62 -4.87 5.19
CA PHE A 155 -3.01 -3.86 4.20
C PHE A 155 -2.42 -4.16 2.82
N ASP A 156 -1.10 -4.37 2.76
CA ASP A 156 -0.36 -4.65 1.54
C ASP A 156 -0.83 -5.94 0.88
N TYR A 157 -1.17 -6.97 1.67
CA TYR A 157 -1.68 -8.22 1.11
C TYR A 157 -3.06 -8.03 0.47
N LEU A 158 -3.97 -7.28 1.12
CA LEU A 158 -5.28 -6.96 0.57
C LEU A 158 -5.16 -6.27 -0.80
N ILE A 159 -4.27 -5.29 -0.90
CA ILE A 159 -4.08 -4.52 -2.14
C ILE A 159 -3.12 -5.20 -3.13
N GLY A 160 -2.36 -6.21 -2.70
CA GLY A 160 -1.33 -6.88 -3.51
C GLY A 160 -0.08 -6.02 -3.72
N ASN A 161 0.35 -5.24 -2.72
CA ASN A 161 1.58 -4.47 -2.74
C ASN A 161 2.76 -5.33 -2.26
N ALA A 162 3.53 -5.88 -3.20
CA ALA A 162 4.73 -6.66 -2.87
C ALA A 162 6.02 -5.83 -2.85
N ASP A 163 5.93 -4.50 -2.98
CA ASP A 163 7.07 -3.59 -3.17
C ASP A 163 7.40 -2.72 -1.94
N ARG A 164 6.84 -3.01 -0.76
CA ARG A 164 7.16 -2.26 0.47
C ARG A 164 8.50 -2.67 1.08
N HIS A 165 9.58 -2.16 0.49
CA HIS A 165 10.97 -2.42 0.92
C HIS A 165 11.50 -1.41 1.93
N HIS A 166 10.85 -0.26 2.04
CA HIS A 166 11.01 0.71 3.12
C HIS A 166 9.64 1.08 3.66
N TYR A 167 9.64 1.71 4.83
CA TYR A 167 8.46 2.35 5.37
C TYR A 167 8.89 3.62 6.12
N GLU A 168 7.96 4.55 6.26
CA GLU A 168 8.18 5.82 6.91
C GLU A 168 7.45 5.88 8.25
N SER A 169 8.02 6.62 9.19
CA SER A 169 7.34 7.05 10.42
C SER A 169 7.63 8.53 10.66
N PHE A 170 6.90 9.19 11.56
CA PHE A 170 7.33 10.51 12.01
C PHE A 170 8.67 10.42 12.77
N GLN A 171 9.52 11.44 12.64
CA GLN A 171 10.73 11.57 13.47
C GLN A 171 10.34 11.90 14.93
N ASP A 172 11.27 11.65 15.86
CA ASP A 172 11.22 12.10 17.25
C ASP A 172 10.06 11.56 18.13
N ASP A 173 9.92 10.24 18.20
CA ASP A 173 8.99 9.61 19.17
C ASP A 173 9.57 8.33 19.82
N GLU A 174 10.90 8.19 19.91
CA GLU A 174 11.57 7.03 20.53
C GLU A 174 11.06 5.64 20.04
N GLY A 175 10.56 5.57 18.79
CA GLY A 175 9.99 4.35 18.20
C GLY A 175 8.49 4.14 18.45
N ALA A 176 7.83 5.02 19.20
CA ALA A 176 6.38 5.01 19.42
C ALA A 176 5.57 5.58 18.24
N SER A 177 6.23 6.28 17.31
CA SER A 177 5.55 6.88 16.16
C SER A 177 4.96 5.81 15.25
N MET A 178 3.71 6.04 14.87
CA MET A 178 2.97 5.31 13.85
C MET A 178 3.74 5.19 12.52
N LEU A 179 3.67 4.01 11.91
CA LEU A 179 4.07 3.78 10.51
C LEU A 179 3.07 4.48 9.55
N ILE A 180 3.58 5.15 8.52
CA ILE A 180 2.79 5.86 7.51
C ILE A 180 2.72 5.03 6.22
N LEU A 181 1.53 4.87 5.66
CA LEU A 181 1.28 4.11 4.42
C LEU A 181 1.46 5.01 3.19
N LEU A 182 2.72 5.31 2.87
CA LEU A 182 3.12 5.99 1.63
C LEU A 182 3.39 5.00 0.50
N ASP A 183 3.38 5.52 -0.73
CA ASP A 183 3.75 4.83 -1.98
C ASP A 183 3.02 3.50 -2.19
N ASN A 184 1.70 3.58 -2.36
CA ASN A 184 0.82 2.42 -2.56
C ASN A 184 0.49 2.16 -4.03
N ALA A 185 1.07 2.91 -4.97
CA ALA A 185 0.78 2.83 -6.40
C ALA A 185 1.17 1.50 -7.06
N LYS A 186 2.07 0.72 -6.44
CA LYS A 186 2.44 -0.65 -6.88
C LYS A 186 1.46 -1.75 -6.42
N SER A 187 0.22 -1.37 -6.17
CA SER A 187 -0.86 -2.27 -5.74
C SER A 187 -1.89 -2.51 -6.84
N PHE A 188 -2.83 -3.43 -6.63
CA PHE A 188 -3.92 -3.74 -7.58
C PHE A 188 -3.41 -4.04 -9.00
N GLY A 189 -2.29 -4.75 -9.12
CA GLY A 189 -1.71 -5.12 -10.41
C GLY A 189 -2.35 -6.37 -11.02
N ASN A 190 -2.74 -7.33 -10.18
CA ASN A 190 -3.31 -8.59 -10.65
C ASN A 190 -4.44 -9.05 -9.70
N PRO A 191 -5.69 -9.18 -10.17
CA PRO A 191 -6.80 -9.64 -9.34
C PRO A 191 -6.85 -11.17 -9.19
N ALA A 192 -6.11 -11.92 -10.00
CA ALA A 192 -6.11 -13.38 -10.02
C ALA A 192 -4.95 -14.01 -9.22
N LEU A 193 -4.03 -13.19 -8.70
CA LEU A 193 -2.87 -13.64 -7.93
C LEU A 193 -2.92 -13.07 -6.51
N ASP A 194 -2.82 -13.97 -5.53
CA ASP A 194 -2.72 -13.62 -4.10
C ASP A 194 -1.29 -13.93 -3.61
N GLU A 195 -0.46 -12.88 -3.54
CA GLU A 195 0.95 -13.02 -3.17
C GLU A 195 1.11 -13.27 -1.67
N ARG A 196 1.02 -14.55 -1.26
CA ARG A 196 1.07 -14.99 0.14
C ARG A 196 2.31 -14.50 0.88
N SER A 197 3.45 -14.31 0.20
CA SER A 197 4.68 -13.86 0.87
C SER A 197 4.57 -12.46 1.47
N ILE A 198 3.60 -11.63 1.06
CA ILE A 198 3.32 -10.34 1.71
C ILE A 198 2.87 -10.54 3.17
N LEU A 199 2.15 -11.63 3.47
CA LEU A 199 1.71 -11.96 4.84
C LEU A 199 2.81 -12.56 5.72
N ALA A 200 4.07 -12.62 5.27
CA ALA A 200 5.19 -13.16 6.05
C ALA A 200 5.30 -12.59 7.47
N PRO A 201 5.17 -11.26 7.69
CA PRO A 201 5.16 -10.73 9.05
C PRO A 201 4.05 -11.34 9.92
N LEU A 202 2.84 -11.54 9.38
CA LEU A 202 1.72 -12.11 10.13
C LEU A 202 1.94 -13.58 10.46
N TYR A 203 2.24 -14.42 9.46
CA TYR A 203 2.34 -15.87 9.68
C TYR A 203 3.63 -16.31 10.37
N GLN A 204 4.71 -15.51 10.34
CA GLN A 204 5.95 -15.81 11.07
C GLN A 204 5.89 -15.29 12.51
N CYS A 205 5.31 -14.10 12.73
CA CYS A 205 5.27 -13.52 14.08
C CYS A 205 4.10 -14.03 14.91
N CYS A 206 3.01 -14.45 14.26
CA CYS A 206 1.76 -14.91 14.86
C CYS A 206 1.25 -14.00 15.98
N ILE A 207 1.24 -12.69 15.72
CA ILE A 207 0.61 -11.69 16.59
C ILE A 207 -0.21 -10.73 15.73
N ILE A 208 -1.29 -10.17 16.27
CA ILE A 208 -2.13 -9.18 15.61
C ILE A 208 -2.81 -8.32 16.67
N ARG A 209 -3.07 -7.04 16.37
CA ARG A 209 -3.86 -6.18 17.24
C ARG A 209 -5.29 -6.68 17.36
N VAL A 210 -5.84 -6.63 18.58
CA VAL A 210 -7.25 -6.92 18.83
C VAL A 210 -8.15 -5.98 18.01
N SER A 211 -7.81 -4.70 17.91
CA SER A 211 -8.56 -3.74 17.08
C SER A 211 -8.60 -4.15 15.60
N THR A 212 -7.45 -4.50 15.02
CA THR A 212 -7.32 -4.97 13.63
C THR A 212 -8.12 -6.26 13.43
N TRP A 213 -7.96 -7.25 14.31
CA TRP A 213 -8.69 -8.52 14.24
C TRP A 213 -10.21 -8.33 14.26
N ASN A 214 -10.71 -7.49 15.16
CA ASN A 214 -12.14 -7.18 15.26
C ASN A 214 -12.65 -6.47 13.99
N ARG A 215 -11.86 -5.52 13.47
CA ARG A 215 -12.22 -4.79 12.24
C ARG A 215 -12.27 -5.71 11.03
N LEU A 216 -11.30 -6.61 10.86
CA LEU A 216 -11.29 -7.60 9.77
C LEU A 216 -12.50 -8.54 9.85
N ASN A 217 -12.87 -9.00 11.06
CA ASN A 217 -14.06 -9.82 11.25
C ASN A 217 -15.37 -9.09 10.95
N TYR A 218 -15.45 -7.79 11.21
CA TYR A 218 -16.60 -6.97 10.86
C TYR A 218 -16.75 -6.81 9.34
N LEU A 219 -15.63 -6.80 8.60
CA LEU A 219 -15.59 -6.53 7.16
C LEU A 219 -15.79 -7.78 6.28
N LYS A 220 -15.98 -8.97 6.86
CA LYS A 220 -16.20 -10.23 6.12
C LYS A 220 -17.56 -10.27 5.40
N ASN A 221 -17.82 -11.34 4.67
CA ASN A 221 -19.11 -11.60 3.99
C ASN A 221 -19.52 -10.50 2.99
N GLY A 222 -18.57 -9.96 2.23
CA GLY A 222 -18.84 -8.95 1.20
C GLY A 222 -18.91 -7.50 1.69
N VAL A 223 -18.78 -7.27 3.01
CA VAL A 223 -18.83 -5.93 3.59
C VAL A 223 -17.63 -5.09 3.14
N LEU A 224 -16.43 -5.68 3.07
CA LEU A 224 -15.22 -4.99 2.59
C LEU A 224 -15.38 -4.49 1.16
N LYS A 225 -15.70 -5.38 0.22
CA LYS A 225 -15.99 -5.03 -1.18
C LYS A 225 -17.04 -3.94 -1.30
N SER A 226 -18.18 -4.10 -0.61
CA SER A 226 -19.29 -3.14 -0.67
C SER A 226 -18.89 -1.76 -0.16
N ALA A 227 -18.25 -1.71 1.02
CA ALA A 227 -17.78 -0.47 1.62
C ALA A 227 -16.77 0.25 0.72
N LEU A 228 -15.82 -0.47 0.12
CA LEU A 228 -14.82 0.14 -0.76
C LEU A 228 -15.44 0.64 -2.06
N LYS A 229 -16.33 -0.15 -2.69
CA LYS A 229 -17.04 0.25 -3.91
C LYS A 229 -17.86 1.53 -3.68
N THR A 230 -18.57 1.63 -2.55
CA THR A 230 -19.32 2.83 -2.17
C THR A 230 -18.42 4.01 -1.84
N ALA A 231 -17.31 3.80 -1.13
CA ALA A 231 -16.40 4.89 -0.79
C ALA A 231 -15.78 5.53 -2.03
N MET A 232 -15.40 4.72 -3.02
CA MET A 232 -14.80 5.16 -4.28
C MET A 232 -15.82 5.66 -5.32
N SER A 233 -17.14 5.48 -5.11
CA SER A 233 -18.14 5.99 -6.06
C SER A 233 -18.29 7.51 -6.02
N HIS A 234 -17.71 8.16 -5.01
CA HIS A 234 -17.66 9.61 -4.87
C HIS A 234 -16.38 10.23 -5.44
N ASP A 235 -15.39 9.43 -5.84
CA ASP A 235 -14.16 9.95 -6.43
C ASP A 235 -14.40 10.38 -7.90
N PRO A 236 -13.85 11.52 -8.36
CA PRO A 236 -14.03 11.99 -9.74
C PRO A 236 -13.61 10.99 -10.83
N ILE A 237 -12.71 10.05 -10.55
CA ILE A 237 -12.24 9.04 -11.53
C ILE A 237 -12.97 7.70 -11.40
N SER A 238 -14.14 7.68 -10.76
CA SER A 238 -14.97 6.48 -10.67
C SER A 238 -15.36 5.95 -12.06
N PRO A 239 -15.25 4.64 -12.33
CA PRO A 239 -14.82 3.57 -11.42
C PRO A 239 -13.31 3.55 -11.15
N VAL A 240 -12.91 3.48 -9.87
CA VAL A 240 -11.50 3.44 -9.45
C VAL A 240 -10.88 2.04 -9.58
N LEU A 241 -11.63 1.00 -9.23
CA LEU A 241 -11.23 -0.41 -9.38
C LEU A 241 -12.24 -1.16 -10.25
N SER A 242 -11.76 -2.18 -10.95
CA SER A 242 -12.62 -3.15 -11.64
C SER A 242 -13.25 -4.12 -10.64
N ASP A 243 -14.39 -4.72 -11.01
CA ASP A 243 -15.07 -5.70 -10.15
C ASP A 243 -14.18 -6.91 -9.76
N PRO A 244 -13.30 -7.46 -10.63
CA PRO A 244 -12.36 -8.51 -10.24
C PRO A 244 -11.43 -8.13 -9.08
N HIS A 245 -10.92 -6.89 -9.03
CA HIS A 245 -10.11 -6.44 -7.89
C HIS A 245 -10.92 -6.33 -6.60
N LEU A 246 -12.18 -5.94 -6.71
CA LEU A 246 -13.09 -5.89 -5.57
C LEU A 246 -13.42 -7.30 -5.04
N ASP A 247 -13.58 -8.29 -5.93
CA ASP A 247 -13.77 -9.69 -5.54
C ASP A 247 -12.50 -10.28 -4.89
N ALA A 248 -11.32 -9.95 -5.43
CA ALA A 248 -10.04 -10.39 -4.87
C ALA A 248 -9.83 -9.91 -3.42
N LEU A 249 -10.28 -8.69 -3.08
CA LEU A 249 -10.19 -8.17 -1.70
C LEU A 249 -10.94 -9.05 -0.68
N ASP A 250 -12.14 -9.51 -1.01
CA ASP A 250 -12.90 -10.39 -0.11
C ASP A 250 -12.21 -11.76 0.02
N GLN A 251 -11.66 -12.32 -1.06
CA GLN A 251 -10.89 -13.57 -1.01
C GLN A 251 -9.63 -13.42 -0.13
N ARG A 252 -8.87 -12.36 -0.33
CA ARG A 252 -7.68 -12.04 0.48
C ARG A 252 -8.02 -11.83 1.95
N LEU A 253 -9.15 -11.19 2.25
CA LEU A 253 -9.62 -11.06 3.63
C LEU A 253 -9.84 -12.43 4.28
N LEU A 254 -10.46 -13.39 3.57
CA LEU A 254 -10.63 -14.75 4.09
C LEU A 254 -9.29 -15.44 4.35
N SER A 255 -8.30 -15.26 3.47
CA SER A 255 -6.93 -15.78 3.66
C SER A 255 -6.24 -15.20 4.89
N ILE A 256 -6.43 -13.90 5.17
CA ILE A 256 -5.92 -13.28 6.41
C ILE A 256 -6.59 -13.90 7.64
N LEU A 257 -7.92 -14.00 7.64
CA LEU A 257 -8.67 -14.58 8.76
C LEU A 257 -8.26 -16.04 9.02
N ALA A 258 -8.06 -16.83 7.97
CA ALA A 258 -7.56 -18.20 8.05
C ALA A 258 -6.14 -18.26 8.65
N THR A 259 -5.26 -17.34 8.26
CA THR A 259 -3.89 -17.24 8.78
C THR A 259 -3.88 -16.92 10.28
N VAL A 260 -4.67 -15.94 10.72
CA VAL A 260 -4.80 -15.62 12.16
C VAL A 260 -5.39 -16.79 12.94
N LYS A 261 -6.38 -17.48 12.37
CA LYS A 261 -6.97 -18.67 13.00
C LYS A 261 -5.91 -19.77 13.16
N GLN A 262 -5.09 -20.04 12.14
CA GLN A 262 -3.99 -21.01 12.24
C GLN A 262 -3.01 -20.63 13.36
N CYS A 263 -2.60 -19.36 13.44
CA CYS A 263 -1.77 -18.88 14.55
C CYS A 263 -2.46 -19.11 15.91
N THR A 264 -3.75 -18.81 16.02
CA THR A 264 -4.53 -18.95 17.26
C THR A 264 -4.65 -20.40 17.69
N ASP A 265 -4.90 -21.32 16.75
CA ASP A 265 -4.99 -22.75 17.00
C ASP A 265 -3.63 -23.33 17.45
N GLN A 266 -2.52 -22.76 16.97
CA GLN A 266 -1.17 -23.21 17.30
C GLN A 266 -0.61 -22.63 18.61
N PHE A 267 -0.81 -21.33 18.87
CA PHE A 267 -0.16 -20.61 19.97
C PHE A 267 -1.13 -20.14 21.07
N GLY A 268 -2.44 -20.26 20.84
CA GLY A 268 -3.48 -19.77 21.75
C GLY A 268 -3.82 -18.29 21.55
N PRO A 269 -5.07 -17.89 21.82
CA PRO A 269 -5.54 -16.53 21.57
C PRO A 269 -4.81 -15.48 22.42
N ASP A 270 -4.41 -15.80 23.65
CA ASP A 270 -3.75 -14.87 24.57
C ASP A 270 -2.34 -14.46 24.09
N VAL A 271 -1.72 -15.27 23.24
CA VAL A 271 -0.42 -14.96 22.63
C VAL A 271 -0.60 -14.20 21.32
N VAL A 272 -1.58 -14.59 20.52
CA VAL A 272 -1.78 -14.07 19.16
C VAL A 272 -2.49 -12.72 19.17
N LEU A 273 -3.48 -12.53 20.04
CA LEU A 273 -4.29 -11.32 20.10
C LEU A 273 -3.67 -10.34 21.10
N VAL A 274 -2.98 -9.33 20.58
CA VAL A 274 -2.30 -8.32 21.40
C VAL A 274 -3.23 -7.14 21.61
N GLU A 275 -3.56 -6.85 22.87
CA GLU A 275 -4.40 -5.71 23.23
C GLU A 275 -3.65 -4.40 22.98
N ASP A 276 -4.28 -3.52 22.20
CA ASP A 276 -3.72 -2.26 21.75
C ASP A 276 -4.49 -1.04 22.28
N ARG A 277 -5.35 -1.25 23.30
CA ARG A 277 -5.90 -0.14 24.09
C ARG A 277 -4.73 0.68 24.62
N MET A 278 -4.55 1.87 24.03
CA MET A 278 -3.96 2.98 24.77
C MET A 278 -4.78 3.10 26.05
N THR A 279 -4.19 2.69 27.17
CA THR A 279 -4.60 3.26 28.44
C THR A 279 -4.29 4.74 28.29
N LEU A 280 -5.32 5.53 27.97
CA LEU A 280 -5.27 6.96 28.15
C LEU A 280 -5.09 7.15 29.66
N SER A 281 -3.84 7.11 30.11
CA SER A 281 -3.47 7.59 31.42
C SER A 281 -3.80 9.08 31.38
N HIS A 282 -4.85 9.44 32.11
CA HIS A 282 -5.40 10.79 32.28
C HIS A 282 -6.44 11.25 31.23
N LEU A 283 -7.69 10.86 31.48
CA LEU A 283 -8.83 11.79 31.47
C LEU A 283 -9.24 12.05 32.93
#